data_AF-A0A6B3GYR5-F1
#
_entry.id   AF-A0A6B3GYR5-F1
#
_cell.length_a   1.000
_cell.length_b   1.000
_cell.length_c   1.000
_cell.angle_alpha   90.00
_cell.angle_beta   90.00
_cell.angle_gamma   90.00
#
_symmetry.space_group_name_H-M   'P 1'
#
loop_
_entity.id
_entity.type
_entity.pdbx_description
1 polymer ?
#
loop_
_entity_poly.entity_id
_entity_poly.type
_entity_poly.pdbx_seq_one_letter_code
_entity_poly.pdbx_strand_id
1 'polypeptide(L)'
;MGTGETNAERIEHLKMIRDVQDRTGGFRAFIPYTYQPENNKLKGRTQATLFEYLRMISIARLFLDNVAHIQGSWLTTGKEVGQL
;
A
#
# COMPACT_ATOMS: atom_id res chain seq x y z
N MET A 1 -3.25 -2.49 -3.78
CA MET A 1 -4.62 -2.21 -3.31
C MET A 1 -5.51 -1.80 -4.47
N GLY A 2 -6.80 -2.13 -4.42
CA GLY A 2 -7.77 -1.84 -5.48
C GLY A 2 -8.04 -3.02 -6.42
N THR A 3 -7.60 -4.22 -6.07
CA THR A 3 -7.85 -5.47 -6.83
C THR A 3 -9.16 -6.18 -6.43
N GLY A 4 -9.92 -5.62 -5.48
CA GLY A 4 -11.13 -6.23 -4.92
C GLY A 4 -10.92 -6.83 -3.52
N GLU A 5 -9.74 -6.65 -2.94
CA GLU A 5 -9.43 -7.10 -1.59
C GLU A 5 -10.20 -6.32 -0.52
N THR A 6 -10.60 -7.03 0.52
CA THR A 6 -11.23 -6.51 1.74
C THR A 6 -10.22 -5.79 2.62
N ASN A 7 -10.72 -5.00 3.57
CA ASN A 7 -9.85 -4.37 4.58
C ASN A 7 -9.17 -5.40 5.48
N ALA A 8 -9.80 -6.54 5.75
CA ALA A 8 -9.20 -7.61 6.56
C ALA A 8 -7.97 -8.20 5.85
N GLU A 9 -8.07 -8.50 4.56
CA GLU A 9 -6.95 -9.02 3.75
C GLU A 9 -5.80 -8.00 3.67
N ARG A 10 -6.10 -6.70 3.60
CA ARG A 10 -5.07 -5.64 3.65
C ARG A 10 -4.31 -5.62 4.96
N ILE A 11 -5.01 -5.71 6.09
CA ILE A 11 -4.38 -5.74 7.42
C ILE A 11 -3.60 -7.04 7.63
N GLU A 12 -4.14 -8.17 7.19
CA GLU A 12 -3.44 -9.45 7.23
C GLU A 12 -2.12 -9.39 6.46
N HIS A 13 -2.11 -8.79 5.27
CA HIS A 13 -0.89 -8.59 4.49
C HIS A 13 0.14 -7.71 5.22
N LEU A 14 -0.28 -6.59 5.84
CA LEU A 14 0.61 -5.76 6.64
C LEU A 14 1.20 -6.53 7.83
N LYS A 15 0.39 -7.36 8.50
CA LYS A 15 0.86 -8.23 9.58
C LYS A 15 1.91 -9.23 9.10
N MET A 16 1.71 -9.89 7.96
CA MET A 16 2.70 -10.81 7.40
C MET A 16 4.03 -10.12 7.13
N ILE A 17 4.01 -8.90 6.58
CA ILE A 17 5.23 -8.10 6.37
C ILE A 17 5.92 -7.80 7.70
N ARG A 18 5.17 -7.34 8.70
CA ARG A 18 5.70 -7.02 10.03
C ARG A 18 6.35 -8.23 10.69
N ASP A 19 5.69 -9.39 10.66
CA ASP A 19 6.18 -10.61 11.28
C ASP A 19 7.46 -11.14 10.59
N VAL A 20 7.56 -11.01 9.26
CA VAL A 20 8.80 -11.34 8.52
C VAL A 20 9.91 -10.35 8.85
N GLN A 21 9.58 -9.07 8.98
CA GLN A 21 10.53 -8.03 9.36
C GLN A 21 11.09 -8.26 10.76
N ASP A 22 10.27 -8.64 11.75
CA ASP A 22 10.72 -8.99 13.10
C ASP A 22 11.73 -10.14 13.09
N ARG A 23 11.54 -11.11 12.19
CA ARG A 23 12.40 -12.31 12.10
C ARG A 23 13.71 -12.07 11.35
N THR A 24 13.72 -11.17 10.38
CA THR A 24 14.80 -11.10 9.38
C THR A 24 15.45 -9.73 9.25
N GLY A 25 14.74 -8.65 9.58
CA GLY A 25 15.19 -7.27 9.38
C GLY A 25 15.45 -6.88 7.92
N GLY A 26 14.99 -7.68 6.94
CA GLY A 26 15.40 -7.54 5.54
C GLY A 26 14.73 -6.40 4.76
N PHE A 27 13.58 -5.89 5.22
CA PHE A 27 12.87 -4.82 4.54
C PHE A 27 13.41 -3.45 4.91
N ARG A 28 13.75 -2.66 3.89
CA ARG A 28 14.11 -1.24 4.04
C ARG A 28 12.91 -0.32 3.89
N ALA A 29 11.98 -0.68 3.01
CA ALA A 29 10.84 0.16 2.69
C ALA A 29 9.58 -0.67 2.41
N PHE A 30 8.43 -0.09 2.71
CA PHE A 30 7.12 -0.54 2.23
C PHE A 30 6.55 0.48 1.24
N ILE A 31 5.97 -0.01 0.13
CA ILE A 31 5.40 0.81 -0.94
C ILE A 31 3.98 0.29 -1.22
N PRO A 32 2.92 1.03 -0.86
CA PRO A 32 1.57 0.66 -1.27
C PRO A 32 1.39 1.00 -2.76
N TYR A 33 1.18 -0.02 -3.59
CA TYR A 33 0.80 0.17 -5.00
C TYR A 33 -0.71 0.14 -5.17
N THR A 34 -1.25 1.05 -5.98
CA THR A 34 -2.63 1.00 -6.46
C THR A 34 -2.70 0.14 -7.73
N TYR A 35 -3.77 -0.65 -7.84
CA TYR A 35 -4.06 -1.42 -9.03
C TYR A 35 -4.35 -0.50 -10.22
N GLN A 36 -3.76 -0.82 -11.37
CA GLN A 36 -3.95 -0.12 -12.64
C GLN A 36 -4.83 -1.01 -13.54
N PRO A 37 -6.08 -0.61 -13.85
CA PRO A 37 -7.04 -1.47 -14.55
C PRO A 37 -6.74 -1.66 -16.04
N GLU A 38 -5.92 -0.79 -16.61
CA GLU A 38 -5.58 -0.81 -18.02
C GLU A 38 -4.62 -1.96 -18.37
N ASN A 39 -4.72 -2.44 -19.62
CA ASN A 39 -3.77 -3.40 -20.22
C ASN A 39 -3.59 -4.73 -19.48
N ASN A 40 -4.62 -5.23 -18.77
CA ASN A 40 -4.56 -6.54 -18.12
C ASN A 40 -5.88 -7.32 -18.13
N LYS A 41 -5.81 -8.60 -17.76
CA LYS A 41 -6.92 -9.56 -17.83
C LYS A 41 -8.02 -9.35 -16.77
N LEU A 42 -7.76 -8.54 -15.74
CA LEU A 42 -8.73 -8.29 -14.67
C LEU A 42 -9.80 -7.25 -15.09
N LYS A 43 -9.61 -6.53 -16.22
CA LYS A 43 -10.62 -5.68 -16.90
C LYS A 43 -11.47 -4.83 -15.92
N GLY A 44 -10.78 -4.06 -15.08
CA GLY A 44 -11.23 -3.67 -13.74
C GLY A 44 -12.56 -2.91 -13.59
N ARG A 45 -13.18 -3.11 -12.42
CA ARG A 45 -14.20 -2.22 -11.79
C ARG A 45 -13.74 -1.59 -10.48
N THR A 46 -12.56 -1.97 -9.99
CA THR A 46 -12.06 -1.55 -8.68
C THR A 46 -10.78 -0.78 -8.90
N GLN A 47 -10.76 0.49 -8.53
CA GLN A 47 -9.57 1.31 -8.42
C GLN A 47 -9.66 2.00 -7.07
N ALA A 48 -8.57 1.97 -6.31
CA ALA A 48 -8.54 2.68 -5.04
C ALA A 48 -8.66 4.18 -5.30
N THR A 49 -9.53 4.83 -4.54
CA THR A 49 -9.59 6.31 -4.50
C THR A 49 -8.30 6.87 -3.91
N LEU A 50 -7.99 8.13 -4.22
CA LEU A 50 -6.83 8.82 -3.61
C LEU A 50 -6.93 8.87 -2.08
N PHE A 51 -8.14 8.97 -1.53
CA PHE A 51 -8.35 8.95 -0.08
C PHE A 51 -8.06 7.58 0.53
N GLU A 52 -8.47 6.49 -0.13
CA GLU A 52 -8.10 5.14 0.32
C GLU A 52 -6.59 4.93 0.26
N TYR A 53 -5.93 5.45 -0.78
CA TYR A 53 -4.48 5.40 -0.90
C TYR A 53 -3.76 6.11 0.26
N LEU A 54 -4.14 7.37 0.54
CA LEU A 54 -3.60 8.11 1.67
C LEU A 54 -3.87 7.41 3.00
N ARG A 55 -5.09 6.88 3.19
CA ARG A 55 -5.43 6.07 4.37
C ARG A 55 -4.51 4.86 4.51
N MET A 56 -4.21 4.17 3.41
CA MET A 56 -3.31 3.02 3.42
C MET A 56 -1.88 3.41 3.82
N ILE A 57 -1.36 4.54 3.32
CA ILE A 57 -0.05 5.07 3.75
C ILE A 57 -0.06 5.34 5.25
N SER A 58 -1.07 6.04 5.77
CA SER A 58 -1.17 6.38 7.18
C SER A 58 -1.26 5.13 8.06
N ILE A 59 -2.09 4.14 7.67
CA ILE A 59 -2.20 2.86 8.38
C ILE A 59 -0.87 2.11 8.33
N ALA A 60 -0.22 2.01 7.17
CA ALA A 60 1.07 1.33 7.06
C ALA A 60 2.12 1.97 7.96
N ARG A 61 2.16 3.31 8.07
CA ARG A 61 3.10 3.99 8.96
C ARG A 61 2.84 3.69 10.43
N LEU A 62 1.58 3.66 10.86
CA LEU A 62 1.19 3.36 12.23
C LEU A 62 1.39 1.87 12.58
N PHE A 63 1.15 0.97 11.63
CA PHE A 63 1.13 -0.47 11.87
C PHE A 63 2.50 -1.13 11.71
N LEU A 64 3.32 -0.68 10.74
CA LEU A 64 4.66 -1.20 10.47
C LEU A 64 5.70 -0.41 11.27
N ASP A 65 5.70 -0.58 12.59
CA ASP A 65 6.67 0.07 13.50
C ASP A 65 8.13 -0.34 13.22
N ASN A 66 8.35 -1.51 12.61
CA ASN A 66 9.66 -2.11 12.36
C ASN A 66 10.19 -1.97 10.91
N VAL A 67 9.47 -1.23 10.04
CA VAL A 67 9.93 -0.89 8.68
C VAL A 67 10.30 0.58 8.63
N ALA A 68 11.55 0.89 8.31
CA ALA A 68 12.09 2.24 8.41
C ALA A 68 11.35 3.23 7.49
N HIS A 69 11.13 2.86 6.22
CA HIS A 69 10.57 3.77 5.22
C HIS A 69 9.21 3.33 4.71
N ILE A 70 8.26 4.26 4.63
CA ILE A 70 7.00 4.10 3.89
C ILE A 70 7.08 5.07 2.72
N GLN A 71 7.01 4.58 1.49
CA GLN A 71 7.18 5.42 0.30
C GLN A 71 5.87 5.55 -0.48
N GLY A 72 5.53 6.78 -0.86
CA GLY A 72 4.43 7.08 -1.77
C GLY A 72 4.89 7.20 -3.23
N SER A 73 3.98 6.96 -4.18
CA SER A 73 4.24 7.11 -5.62
C SER A 73 3.50 8.31 -6.19
N TRP A 74 4.15 9.48 -6.17
CA TRP A 74 3.63 10.70 -6.78
C TRP A 74 3.49 10.61 -8.31
N LEU A 75 4.26 9.74 -8.98
CA LEU A 75 4.11 9.46 -10.41
C LEU A 75 2.79 8.76 -10.74
N THR A 76 2.26 8.00 -9.78
CA THR A 76 1.01 7.25 -9.95
C THR A 76 -0.20 7.99 -9.40
N THR A 77 -0.02 8.78 -8.34
CA THR A 77 -1.13 9.45 -7.63
C THR A 77 -1.21 10.95 -7.86
N GLY A 78 -0.22 11.54 -8.54
CA GLY A 78 -0.14 12.96 -8.84
C GLY A 78 0.65 13.75 -7.79
N LYS A 79 1.12 14.94 -8.19
CA LYS A 79 1.97 15.81 -7.38
C LYS A 79 1.29 16.26 -6.08
N GLU A 80 0.02 16.62 -6.15
CA GLU A 80 -0.75 17.11 -5.00
C GLU A 80 -0.82 16.05 -3.89
N VAL A 81 -1.08 14.81 -4.26
CA VAL A 81 -1.11 13.68 -3.31
C VAL A 81 0.28 13.39 -2.76
N GLY A 82 1.33 13.54 -3.57
CA GLY A 82 2.70 13.35 -3.11
C GLY A 82 3.21 14.41 -2.13
N GLN A 83 2.50 15.53 -1.96
CA GLN A 83 2.84 16.58 -0.98
C GLN A 83 2.19 16.39 0.39
N LEU A 84 1.18 15.52 0.49
CA LEU A 84 0.47 15.17 1.72
C LEU A 84 1.16 14.01 2.44
#